data_AF-A0A6B2XRV5-F1
#
_entry.id   AF-A0A6B2XRV5-F1
#
_cell.length_a   1.000
_cell.length_b   1.000
_cell.length_c   1.000
_cell.angle_alpha   90.00
_cell.angle_beta   90.00
_cell.angle_gamma   90.00
#
_symmetry.space_group_name_H-M   'P 1'
#
loop_
_entity.id
_entity.type
_entity.pdbx_description
1 polymer ?
#
loop_
_entity_poly.entity_id
_entity_poly.type
_entity_poly.pdbx_seq_one_letter_code
_entity_poly.pdbx_strand_id
1 'polypeptide(L)'
;KRLFTVTVLSTQMFPGILFLLPLFLIFVNIGNATGIALYGSRGALILTYLTFSLPFSIWMLIGYFDSVPRDLDEAATVDGCGPLGALLRVVVPAAVPGIVAVAVYAFMTAWGEVLFASVMTNDTTRTL
;
A
#
# COMPACT_ATOMS: atom_id res chain seq x y z
N LYS A 1 7.93 5.85 17.61
CA LYS A 1 7.92 4.47 17.04
C LYS A 1 6.76 3.60 17.57
N ARG A 2 6.59 3.44 18.89
CA ARG A 2 5.51 2.59 19.48
C ARG A 2 4.08 3.05 19.17
N LEU A 3 3.79 4.35 19.27
CA LEU A 3 2.44 4.89 18.99
C LEU A 3 2.01 4.60 17.54
N PHE A 4 2.86 4.94 16.56
CA PHE A 4 2.60 4.66 15.14
C PHE A 4 2.31 3.17 14.89
N THR A 5 3.15 2.28 15.43
CA THR A 5 2.98 0.83 15.27
C THR A 5 1.66 0.36 15.88
N VAL A 6 1.34 0.80 17.09
CA VAL A 6 0.08 0.43 17.76
C VAL A 6 -1.12 0.95 16.97
N THR A 7 -1.09 2.19 16.48
CA THR A 7 -2.19 2.75 15.68
C THR A 7 -2.39 1.96 14.38
N VAL A 8 -1.32 1.64 13.65
CA VAL A 8 -1.40 0.86 12.41
C VAL A 8 -1.92 -0.55 12.65
N LEU A 9 -1.50 -1.22 13.72
CA LEU A 9 -1.99 -2.55 14.04
C LEU A 9 -3.46 -2.53 14.47
N SER A 10 -3.87 -1.53 15.26
CA SER A 10 -5.27 -1.39 15.69
C SER A 10 -6.22 -1.17 14.52
N THR A 11 -5.83 -0.44 13.47
CA THR A 11 -6.70 -0.27 12.29
C THR A 11 -6.86 -1.56 11.48
N GLN A 12 -5.88 -2.46 11.53
CA GLN A 12 -5.93 -3.77 10.87
C GLN A 12 -6.78 -4.81 11.62
N MET A 13 -7.15 -4.55 12.88
CA MET A 13 -8.02 -5.44 13.66
C MET A 13 -9.50 -5.32 13.28
N PHE A 14 -9.89 -4.24 12.59
CA PHE A 14 -11.24 -4.08 12.08
C PHE A 14 -11.44 -4.94 10.83
N PRO A 15 -12.54 -5.70 10.74
CA PRO A 15 -12.78 -6.52 9.57
C PRO A 15 -13.09 -5.60 8.37
N GLY A 16 -12.23 -5.68 7.34
CA GLY A 16 -12.25 -4.80 6.16
C GLY A 16 -13.62 -4.73 5.46
N ILE A 17 -14.38 -5.84 5.48
CA ILE A 17 -15.74 -5.95 4.95
C ILE A 17 -16.68 -4.83 5.40
N LEU A 18 -16.55 -4.35 6.64
CA LEU A 18 -17.43 -3.32 7.20
C LEU A 18 -17.31 -1.98 6.46
N PHE A 19 -16.19 -1.77 5.78
CA PHE A 19 -15.93 -0.56 5.01
C PHE A 19 -16.51 -0.60 3.60
N LEU A 20 -17.09 -1.72 3.16
CA LEU A 20 -17.64 -1.83 1.81
C LEU A 20 -18.72 -0.81 1.52
N LEU A 21 -19.75 -0.71 2.35
CA LEU A 21 -20.84 0.24 2.15
C LEU A 21 -20.33 1.70 2.24
N PRO A 22 -19.53 2.08 3.26
CA PRO A 22 -18.90 3.41 3.30
C PRO A 22 -18.08 3.74 2.05
N LEU A 23 -17.19 2.85 1.60
CA LEU A 23 -16.34 3.10 0.43
C LEU A 23 -17.14 3.20 -0.86
N PHE A 24 -18.17 2.35 -1.03
CA PHE A 24 -19.10 2.45 -2.15
C PHE A 24 -19.75 3.84 -2.19
N LEU A 25 -20.31 4.29 -1.07
CA LEU A 25 -20.93 5.61 -0.98
C LEU A 25 -19.92 6.73 -1.26
N ILE A 26 -18.70 6.65 -0.73
CA ILE A 26 -17.65 7.65 -0.99
C ILE A 26 -17.35 7.74 -2.48
N PHE A 27 -17.16 6.61 -3.18
CA PHE A 27 -16.81 6.63 -4.60
C PHE A 27 -17.97 7.13 -5.49
N VAL A 28 -19.22 6.78 -5.15
CA VAL A 28 -20.40 7.33 -5.85
C VAL A 28 -20.49 8.83 -5.61
N ASN A 29 -20.34 9.31 -4.37
CA ASN A 29 -20.42 10.73 -4.06
C ASN A 29 -19.29 11.53 -4.72
N ILE A 30 -18.05 11.02 -4.74
CA ILE A 30 -16.94 11.66 -5.45
C ILE A 30 -17.24 11.72 -6.95
N GLY A 31 -17.77 10.66 -7.54
CA GLY A 31 -18.16 10.67 -8.94
C GLY A 31 -19.24 11.69 -9.26
N ASN A 32 -20.24 11.81 -8.40
CA ASN A 32 -21.30 12.82 -8.54
C ASN A 32 -20.77 14.26 -8.37
N ALA A 33 -19.78 14.47 -7.48
CA ALA A 33 -19.24 15.79 -7.20
C ALA A 33 -18.18 16.27 -8.20
N THR A 34 -17.36 15.35 -8.72
CA THR A 34 -16.20 15.66 -9.58
C THR A 34 -16.42 15.32 -11.05
N GLY A 35 -17.46 14.53 -11.36
CA GLY A 35 -17.70 13.97 -12.70
C GLY A 35 -16.80 12.76 -13.03
N ILE A 36 -15.88 12.37 -12.15
CA ILE A 36 -14.96 11.25 -12.36
C ILE A 36 -15.62 9.96 -11.85
N ALA A 37 -16.05 9.08 -12.74
CA ALA A 37 -16.65 7.80 -12.35
C ALA A 37 -15.62 6.86 -11.68
N LEU A 38 -15.60 6.86 -10.34
CA LEU A 38 -14.82 5.89 -9.56
C LEU A 38 -15.54 4.56 -9.43
N TYR A 39 -16.83 4.56 -9.10
CA TYR A 39 -17.61 3.31 -9.03
C TYR A 39 -17.61 2.58 -10.38
N GLY A 40 -17.47 1.26 -10.36
CA GLY A 40 -17.41 0.44 -11.56
C GLY A 40 -16.10 0.56 -12.33
N SER A 41 -15.07 1.21 -11.77
CA SER A 41 -13.74 1.35 -12.40
C SER A 41 -12.68 0.45 -11.73
N ARG A 42 -11.68 0.01 -12.50
CA ARG A 42 -10.51 -0.69 -11.95
C ARG A 42 -9.68 0.22 -11.03
N GLY A 43 -9.68 1.53 -11.28
CA GLY A 43 -8.98 2.51 -10.46
C GLY A 43 -9.53 2.59 -9.03
N ALA A 44 -10.85 2.51 -8.88
CA ALA A 44 -11.48 2.41 -7.57
C ALA A 44 -11.05 1.15 -6.81
N LEU A 45 -11.01 -0.01 -7.48
CA LEU A 45 -10.52 -1.23 -6.84
C LEU A 45 -9.07 -1.11 -6.39
N ILE A 46 -8.19 -0.57 -7.24
CA ILE A 46 -6.78 -0.34 -6.89
C ILE A 46 -6.69 0.54 -5.64
N LEU A 47 -7.46 1.64 -5.59
CA LEU A 47 -7.46 2.56 -4.45
C LEU A 47 -7.98 1.89 -3.16
N THR A 48 -9.04 1.08 -3.28
CA THR A 48 -9.57 0.28 -2.16
C THR A 48 -8.50 -0.67 -1.62
N TYR A 49 -7.83 -1.43 -2.49
CA TYR A 49 -6.79 -2.37 -2.06
C TYR A 49 -5.59 -1.67 -1.43
N LEU A 50 -5.16 -0.54 -1.98
CA LEU A 50 -4.11 0.28 -1.40
C LEU A 50 -4.49 0.76 0.01
N THR A 51 -5.75 1.18 0.22
CA THR A 51 -6.22 1.66 1.53
C THR A 51 -5.98 0.64 2.65
N PHE A 52 -6.19 -0.65 2.36
CA PHE A 52 -6.04 -1.71 3.35
C PHE A 52 -4.62 -2.30 3.41
N SER A 53 -3.94 -2.43 2.26
CA SER A 53 -2.62 -3.08 2.20
C SER A 53 -1.46 -2.13 2.52
N LEU A 54 -1.59 -0.82 2.26
CA LEU A 54 -0.51 0.15 2.44
C LEU A 54 -0.03 0.28 3.89
N PRO A 55 -0.89 0.40 4.92
CA PRO A 55 -0.42 0.63 6.29
C PRO A 55 0.53 -0.48 6.76
N PHE A 56 0.15 -1.74 6.50
CA PHE A 56 0.99 -2.89 6.85
C PHE A 56 2.22 -3.01 5.95
N SER A 57 2.08 -2.74 4.65
CA SER A 57 3.22 -2.72 3.71
C SER A 57 4.28 -1.69 4.11
N ILE A 58 3.86 -0.48 4.50
CA ILE A 58 4.75 0.57 5.01
C ILE A 58 5.43 0.12 6.30
N TRP A 59 4.67 -0.46 7.24
CA TRP A 59 5.22 -0.97 8.48
C TRP A 59 6.29 -2.05 8.26
N MET A 60 6.03 -3.00 7.35
CA MET A 60 7.02 -4.01 6.96
C MET A 60 8.25 -3.40 6.29
N LEU A 61 8.07 -2.48 5.35
CA LEU A 61 9.18 -1.79 4.68
C LEU A 61 10.06 -1.03 5.67
N ILE A 62 9.48 -0.36 6.66
CA ILE A 62 10.24 0.29 7.74
C ILE A 62 11.10 -0.74 8.47
N GLY A 63 10.54 -1.92 8.80
CA GLY A 63 11.29 -3.00 9.45
C GLY A 63 12.48 -3.48 8.61
N TYR A 64 12.30 -3.61 7.29
CA TYR A 64 13.38 -3.99 6.38
C TYR A 64 14.43 -2.88 6.22
N PHE A 65 14.03 -1.61 6.08
CA PHE A 65 14.97 -0.50 6.00
C PHE A 65 15.74 -0.30 7.30
N ASP A 66 15.11 -0.47 8.47
CA ASP A 66 15.78 -0.42 9.77
C ASP A 66 16.83 -1.54 9.93
N SER A 67 16.77 -2.62 9.12
CA SER A 67 17.77 -3.69 9.10
C SER A 67 19.01 -3.40 8.23
N VAL A 68 18.95 -2.39 7.36
CA VAL A 68 20.08 -1.98 6.52
C VAL A 68 21.12 -1.29 7.41
N PRO A 69 22.40 -1.72 7.40
CA PRO A 69 23.45 -1.10 8.20
C PRO A 69 23.59 0.41 7.88
N ARG A 70 23.63 1.24 8.94
CA ARG A 70 23.79 2.70 8.79
C ARG A 70 25.11 3.09 8.14
N ASP A 71 26.15 2.29 8.34
CA ASP A 71 27.47 2.48 7.74
C ASP A 71 27.42 2.58 6.21
N LEU A 72 26.44 1.94 5.56
CA LEU A 72 26.26 2.04 4.10
C LEU A 72 25.80 3.44 3.66
N ASP A 73 24.94 4.09 4.45
CA ASP A 73 24.45 5.45 4.18
C ASP A 73 25.54 6.49 4.46
N GLU A 74 26.33 6.26 5.53
CA GLU A 74 27.51 7.07 5.86
C GLU A 74 28.58 6.96 4.76
N ALA A 75 28.88 5.74 4.30
CA ALA A 75 29.81 5.51 3.19
C ALA A 75 29.33 6.19 1.90
N ALA A 76 28.05 6.08 1.56
CA ALA A 76 27.48 6.75 0.40
C ALA A 76 27.65 8.28 0.47
N THR A 77 27.49 8.86 1.66
CA THR A 77 27.67 10.30 1.90
C THR A 77 29.14 10.71 1.74
N VAL A 78 30.08 9.90 2.26
CA VAL A 78 31.53 10.12 2.07
C VAL A 78 31.93 10.04 0.60
N ASP A 79 31.31 9.12 -0.16
CA ASP A 79 31.51 8.97 -1.61
C ASP A 79 30.81 10.09 -2.44
N GLY A 80 30.25 11.10 -1.79
CA GLY A 80 29.64 12.26 -2.44
C GLY A 80 28.24 12.00 -3.00
N CYS A 81 27.57 10.91 -2.62
CA CYS A 81 26.16 10.74 -2.96
C CYS A 81 25.30 11.71 -2.15
N GLY A 82 24.43 12.46 -2.84
CA GLY A 82 23.36 13.20 -2.18
C GLY A 82 22.29 12.25 -1.60
N PRO A 83 21.39 12.73 -0.73
CA PRO A 83 20.41 11.89 -0.01
C PRO A 83 19.54 11.01 -0.92
N LEU A 84 19.09 11.56 -2.05
CA LEU A 84 18.31 10.79 -3.03
C LEU A 84 19.16 9.72 -3.75
N GLY A 85 20.45 10.01 -3.97
CA GLY A 85 21.40 9.07 -4.56
C GLY A 85 21.69 7.91 -3.62
N ALA A 86 21.95 8.19 -2.34
CA ALA A 86 22.14 7.17 -1.31
C ALA A 86 20.89 6.28 -1.16
N LEU A 87 19.70 6.88 -1.12
CA LEU A 87 18.44 6.13 -1.08
C LEU A 87 18.30 5.16 -2.26
N LEU A 88 18.37 5.68 -3.50
CA LEU A 88 18.05 4.89 -4.69
C LEU A 88 19.16 3.90 -5.10
N ARG A 89 20.42 4.20 -4.81
CA ARG A 89 21.58 3.40 -5.26
C ARG A 89 22.19 2.51 -4.19
N VAL A 90 21.94 2.78 -2.91
CA VAL A 90 22.52 2.02 -1.80
C VAL A 90 21.43 1.38 -0.96
N VAL A 91 20.54 2.18 -0.37
CA VAL A 91 19.53 1.69 0.58
C VAL A 91 18.47 0.81 -0.10
N VAL A 92 17.89 1.27 -1.21
CA VAL A 92 16.85 0.51 -1.94
C VAL A 92 17.39 -0.82 -2.47
N PRO A 93 18.54 -0.90 -3.17
CA PRO A 93 19.14 -2.17 -3.60
C PRO A 93 19.44 -3.12 -2.44
N ALA A 94 19.95 -2.62 -1.31
CA ALA A 94 20.20 -3.43 -0.13
C ALA A 94 18.90 -4.00 0.48
N ALA A 95 17.80 -3.25 0.39
CA ALA A 95 16.49 -3.65 0.90
C ALA A 95 15.63 -4.45 -0.11
N VAL A 96 16.13 -4.75 -1.32
CA VAL A 96 15.37 -5.48 -2.37
C VAL A 96 14.71 -6.76 -1.86
N PRO A 97 15.37 -7.64 -1.09
CA PRO A 97 14.71 -8.85 -0.57
C PRO A 97 13.47 -8.54 0.27
N GLY A 98 13.54 -7.47 1.09
CA GLY A 98 12.42 -6.98 1.88
C GLY A 98 11.31 -6.39 1.01
N ILE A 99 11.66 -5.58 0.01
CA ILE A 99 10.70 -5.01 -0.95
C ILE A 99 9.94 -6.12 -1.70
N VAL A 100 10.63 -7.19 -2.12
CA VAL A 100 10.01 -8.34 -2.79
C VAL A 100 9.03 -9.05 -1.84
N ALA A 101 9.40 -9.28 -0.58
CA ALA A 101 8.51 -9.89 0.40
C ALA A 101 7.23 -9.05 0.62
N VAL A 102 7.36 -7.73 0.72
CA VAL A 102 6.22 -6.81 0.85
C VAL A 102 5.36 -6.79 -0.41
N ALA A 103 5.97 -6.83 -1.60
CA ALA A 103 5.24 -6.90 -2.86
C ALA A 103 4.41 -8.19 -2.98
N VAL A 104 4.98 -9.33 -2.58
CA VAL A 104 4.27 -10.62 -2.53
C VAL A 104 3.09 -10.56 -1.55
N TYR A 105 3.30 -10.01 -0.35
CA TYR A 105 2.21 -9.79 0.61
C TYR A 105 1.07 -8.95 0.02
N ALA A 106 1.41 -7.80 -0.58
CA ALA A 106 0.41 -6.89 -1.14
C ALA A 106 -0.35 -7.55 -2.30
N PHE A 107 0.37 -8.31 -3.15
CA PHE A 107 -0.22 -9.10 -4.22
C PHE A 107 -1.17 -10.16 -3.70
N MET A 108 -0.75 -10.99 -2.74
CA MET A 108 -1.61 -12.03 -2.16
C MET A 108 -2.85 -11.45 -1.48
N THR A 109 -2.70 -10.30 -0.82
CA THR A 109 -3.81 -9.60 -0.18
C THR A 109 -4.82 -9.11 -1.21
N ALA A 110 -4.37 -8.48 -2.30
CA ALA A 110 -5.25 -8.01 -3.36
C ALA A 110 -5.87 -9.19 -4.15
N TRP A 111 -5.09 -10.24 -4.40
CA TRP A 111 -5.54 -11.44 -5.12
C TRP A 111 -6.60 -12.23 -4.34
N GLY A 112 -6.48 -12.31 -3.03
CA GLY A 112 -7.46 -12.98 -2.17
C GLY A 112 -8.73 -12.17 -1.93
N GLU A 113 -8.79 -10.92 -2.37
CA GLU A 113 -9.92 -10.03 -2.15
C GLU A 113 -10.95 -10.21 -3.27
N VAL A 114 -12.03 -10.93 -2.98
CA VAL A 114 -13.11 -11.21 -3.94
C VAL A 114 -14.31 -10.28 -3.75
N LEU A 115 -14.52 -9.77 -2.55
CA LEU A 115 -15.78 -9.20 -2.15
C LEU A 115 -15.91 -7.74 -2.58
N PHE A 116 -14.88 -6.91 -2.35
CA PHE A 116 -14.82 -5.57 -2.94
C PHE A 116 -14.74 -5.65 -4.47
N ALA A 117 -13.99 -6.61 -5.03
CA ALA A 117 -13.98 -6.86 -6.48
C ALA A 117 -15.41 -7.06 -7.02
N SER A 118 -16.19 -7.93 -6.38
CA SER A 118 -17.54 -8.28 -6.84
C SER A 118 -18.55 -7.15 -6.72
N VAL A 119 -18.43 -6.30 -5.70
CA VAL A 119 -19.43 -5.25 -5.42
C VAL A 119 -19.07 -3.90 -6.05
N MET A 120 -17.79 -3.59 -6.19
CA MET A 120 -17.33 -2.28 -6.67
C MET A 120 -17.08 -2.24 -8.19
N THR A 121 -17.20 -3.36 -8.89
CA THR A 121 -17.09 -3.44 -10.36
C THR A 121 -18.46 -3.52 -11.03
N ASN A 122 -18.47 -3.33 -12.35
CA ASN A 122 -19.65 -3.45 -13.19
C ASN A 122 -19.41 -4.50 -14.31
N ASP A 123 -20.36 -4.64 -15.22
CA ASP A 123 -20.29 -5.66 -16.26
C ASP A 123 -19.02 -5.63 -17.13
N THR A 124 -18.42 -4.46 -17.27
CA THR A 124 -17.23 -4.21 -18.09
C THR A 124 -15.91 -4.32 -17.32
N THR A 125 -15.96 -4.21 -15.99
CA THR A 125 -14.77 -4.17 -15.12
C THR A 125 -14.66 -5.32 -14.15
N ARG A 126 -15.71 -6.15 -14.03
CA ARG A 126 -15.70 -7.38 -13.24
C ARG A 126 -14.57 -8.31 -13.70
N THR A 127 -13.93 -8.96 -12.75
CA THR A 127 -13.12 -10.16 -12.99
C THR A 127 -14.05 -11.36 -13.14
N LEU A 128 -13.60 -12.44 -13.81
CA LEU A 128 -14.39 -13.64 -14.11
C LEU A 128 -15.14 -14.20 -12.91
#